data_AF-A3IV80-F1
#
_entry.id   AF-A3IV80-F1
#
_cell.length_a   1.000
_cell.length_b   1.000
_cell.length_c   1.000
_cell.angle_alpha   90.00
_cell.angle_beta   90.00
_cell.angle_gamma   90.00
#
_symmetry.space_group_name_H-M   'P 1'
#
loop_
_entity.id
_entity.type
_entity.pdbx_description
1 polymer ?
#
loop_
_entity_poly.entity_id
_entity_poly.type
_entity_poly.pdbx_seq_one_letter_code
_entity_poly.pdbx_strand_id
1 'polypeptide(L)'
;MTSDRLIFRQDVIGSRRFSNYWWATVSTIGGIGFLLAGLSSYLHTNILMVSDTSSLQFIPQGVALLFYGIAGSLLASYQWLMIILNVGGGYNEFNKQTNQVKIFRWGFPGKNRRVEFTCPLEDVQAVKAEIQEGLNTKRKLYLKVKQKRDVPLTRIGQPMSLSELENEGAELASFMGVPLEGL
;
A
#
# COMPACT_ATOMS: atom_id res chain seq x y z
N MET A 1 -13.19 30.87 5.17
CA MET A 1 -14.43 30.29 5.74
C MET A 1 -14.00 29.19 6.68
N THR A 2 -13.99 29.51 7.98
CA THR A 2 -13.66 28.62 9.09
C THR A 2 -14.64 27.46 9.10
N SER A 3 -14.19 26.27 8.70
CA SER A 3 -15.02 25.08 8.82
C SER A 3 -15.17 24.76 10.30
N ASP A 4 -16.41 24.80 10.81
CA ASP A 4 -16.88 24.20 12.08
C ASP A 4 -16.74 22.66 12.08
N ARG A 5 -15.69 22.15 11.44
CA ARG A 5 -15.39 20.74 11.39
C ARG A 5 -14.70 20.39 12.70
N LEU A 6 -15.38 19.60 13.52
CA LEU A 6 -14.84 19.11 14.78
C LEU A 6 -14.04 17.81 14.61
N ILE A 7 -14.25 17.10 13.50
CA ILE A 7 -13.57 15.83 13.19
C ILE A 7 -13.02 15.89 11.77
N PHE A 8 -11.70 15.78 11.65
CA PHE A 8 -11.00 15.67 10.38
C PHE A 8 -10.52 14.23 10.20
N ARG A 9 -11.00 13.56 9.14
CA ARG A 9 -10.64 12.18 8.84
C ARG A 9 -10.14 12.04 7.41
N GLN A 10 -8.99 11.40 7.25
CA GLN A 10 -8.36 11.08 5.98
C GLN A 10 -8.18 9.57 5.87
N ASP A 11 -8.74 8.97 4.83
CA ASP A 11 -8.50 7.55 4.56
C ASP A 11 -7.17 7.36 3.83
N VAL A 12 -6.44 6.33 4.23
CA VAL A 12 -5.13 5.99 3.68
C VAL A 12 -5.24 4.69 2.90
N ILE A 13 -5.03 4.80 1.59
CA ILE A 13 -5.12 3.66 0.68
C ILE A 13 -3.91 2.75 0.86
N GLY A 14 -4.18 1.53 1.32
CA GLY A 14 -3.21 0.45 1.50
C GLY A 14 -2.93 -0.31 0.21
N SER A 15 -3.00 -1.63 0.29
CA SER A 15 -2.76 -2.56 -0.81
C SER A 15 -3.89 -2.62 -1.85
N ARG A 16 -5.09 -2.09 -1.56
CA ARG A 16 -6.22 -2.04 -2.51
C ARG A 16 -6.08 -0.91 -3.53
N ARG A 17 -5.00 -0.94 -4.30
CA ARG A 17 -4.70 0.03 -5.37
C ARG A 17 -4.91 -0.62 -6.71
N PHE A 18 -5.33 0.17 -7.70
CA PHE A 18 -5.45 -0.29 -9.08
C PHE A 18 -4.18 -1.00 -9.58
N SER A 19 -2.99 -0.39 -9.36
CA SER A 19 -1.71 -1.00 -9.72
C SER A 19 -1.50 -2.39 -9.09
N ASN A 20 -1.91 -2.59 -7.83
CA ASN A 20 -1.79 -3.89 -7.18
C ASN A 20 -2.77 -4.92 -7.77
N TYR A 21 -4.00 -4.52 -8.08
CA TYR A 21 -4.96 -5.38 -8.76
C TYR A 21 -4.47 -5.78 -10.16
N TRP A 22 -3.91 -4.81 -10.90
CA TRP A 22 -3.31 -5.04 -12.22
C TRP A 22 -2.20 -6.09 -12.15
N TRP A 23 -1.20 -5.88 -11.28
CA TRP A 23 -0.09 -6.81 -11.14
C TRP A 23 -0.52 -8.18 -10.62
N ALA A 24 -1.45 -8.24 -9.65
CA ALA A 24 -2.00 -9.52 -9.18
C ALA A 24 -2.68 -10.28 -10.32
N THR A 25 -3.40 -9.59 -11.20
CA THR A 25 -4.08 -10.19 -12.36
C THR A 25 -3.08 -10.71 -13.38
N VAL A 26 -2.09 -9.90 -13.77
CA VAL A 26 -1.03 -10.29 -14.71
C VAL A 26 -0.24 -11.49 -14.19
N SER A 27 0.16 -11.46 -12.91
CA SER A 27 0.87 -12.58 -12.28
C SER A 27 0.00 -13.84 -12.17
N THR A 28 -1.31 -13.71 -11.97
CA THR A 28 -2.24 -14.85 -11.95
C THR A 28 -2.33 -15.50 -13.33
N ILE A 29 -2.53 -14.70 -14.38
CA ILE A 29 -2.60 -15.19 -15.77
C ILE A 29 -1.28 -15.88 -16.15
N GLY A 30 -0.13 -15.25 -15.87
CA GLY A 30 1.18 -15.83 -16.17
C GLY A 30 1.46 -17.11 -15.37
N GLY A 31 1.19 -17.10 -14.06
CA GLY A 31 1.42 -18.25 -13.18
C GLY A 31 0.56 -19.46 -13.57
N ILE A 32 -0.74 -19.25 -13.78
CA ILE A 32 -1.64 -20.32 -14.23
C ILE A 32 -1.26 -20.78 -15.64
N GLY A 33 -0.99 -19.84 -16.57
CA GLY A 33 -0.60 -20.18 -17.93
C GLY A 33 0.63 -21.08 -17.99
N PHE A 34 1.68 -20.76 -17.23
CA PHE A 34 2.89 -21.58 -17.16
C PHE A 34 2.70 -22.91 -16.44
N LEU A 35 1.87 -22.97 -15.38
CA LEU A 35 1.50 -24.23 -14.75
C LEU A 35 0.79 -25.16 -15.73
N LEU A 36 -0.21 -24.65 -16.45
CA LEU A 36 -0.97 -25.42 -17.43
C LEU A 36 -0.09 -25.86 -18.60
N ALA A 37 0.83 -25.01 -19.07
CA ALA A 37 1.80 -25.36 -20.11
C ALA A 37 2.73 -26.50 -19.68
N GLY A 38 3.30 -26.40 -18.47
CA GLY A 38 4.19 -27.44 -17.93
C GLY A 38 3.46 -28.77 -17.69
N LEU A 39 2.23 -28.71 -17.18
CA LEU A 39 1.39 -29.90 -16.96
C LEU A 39 0.95 -30.55 -18.28
N SER A 40 0.59 -29.73 -19.27
CA SER A 40 0.25 -30.17 -20.63
C SER A 40 1.40 -30.94 -21.28
N SER A 41 2.62 -30.44 -21.15
CA SER A 41 3.83 -31.10 -21.62
C SER A 41 4.12 -32.43 -20.89
N TYR A 42 3.80 -32.53 -19.60
CA TYR A 42 3.94 -33.77 -18.83
C TYR A 42 2.90 -34.83 -19.21
N LEU A 43 1.65 -34.41 -19.42
CA LEU A 43 0.52 -35.30 -19.71
C LEU A 43 0.33 -35.57 -21.21
N HIS A 44 1.15 -34.96 -22.07
CA HIS A 44 1.01 -34.99 -23.53
C HIS A 44 -0.40 -34.64 -24.03
N THR A 45 -1.10 -33.80 -23.28
CA THR A 45 -2.50 -33.42 -23.53
C THR A 45 -2.59 -31.92 -23.51
N ASN A 46 -3.12 -31.30 -24.56
CA ASN A 46 -3.21 -29.85 -24.61
C ASN A 46 -4.29 -29.32 -23.63
N ILE A 47 -3.85 -28.81 -22.48
CA ILE A 47 -4.73 -28.19 -21.47
C ILE A 47 -4.93 -26.69 -21.76
N LEU A 48 -4.06 -26.08 -22.55
CA LEU A 48 -4.14 -24.66 -22.87
C LEU A 48 -5.14 -24.42 -24.01
N MET A 49 -6.08 -23.50 -23.79
CA MET A 49 -7.00 -23.06 -24.85
C MET A 49 -6.31 -22.22 -25.94
N VAL A 50 -5.19 -21.57 -25.63
CA VAL A 50 -4.58 -20.52 -26.48
C VAL A 50 -3.40 -21.03 -27.32
N SER A 51 -2.78 -22.14 -26.96
CA SER A 51 -1.58 -22.65 -27.65
C SER A 51 -1.45 -24.15 -27.51
N ASP A 52 -0.93 -24.83 -28.54
CA ASP A 52 -0.64 -26.26 -28.46
C ASP A 52 0.72 -26.48 -27.80
N THR A 53 0.69 -27.12 -26.63
CA THR A 53 1.87 -27.47 -25.82
C THR A 53 2.04 -28.97 -25.65
N SER A 54 1.19 -29.77 -26.31
CA SER A 54 1.21 -31.23 -26.20
C SER A 54 2.47 -31.86 -26.79
N SER A 55 3.07 -31.21 -27.80
CA SER A 55 4.31 -31.63 -28.47
C SER A 55 5.58 -31.12 -27.79
N LEU A 56 5.45 -30.36 -26.70
CA LEU A 56 6.57 -29.73 -26.01
C LEU A 56 7.33 -30.77 -25.16
N GLN A 57 8.66 -30.80 -25.27
CA GLN A 57 9.47 -31.75 -24.52
C GLN A 57 9.47 -31.38 -23.02
N PHE A 58 9.00 -32.31 -22.18
CA PHE A 58 8.87 -32.05 -20.74
C PHE A 58 10.20 -31.66 -20.09
N ILE A 59 11.29 -32.32 -20.44
CA ILE A 59 12.63 -31.97 -19.95
C ILE A 59 13.45 -31.39 -21.10
N PRO A 60 14.07 -30.20 -20.95
CA PRO A 60 14.07 -29.34 -19.76
C PRO A 60 12.93 -28.31 -19.72
N GLN A 61 12.22 -28.10 -20.84
CA GLN A 61 11.38 -26.93 -21.08
C GLN A 61 10.06 -26.97 -20.27
N GLY A 62 9.36 -28.10 -20.27
CA GLY A 62 8.15 -28.29 -19.46
C GLY A 62 8.41 -28.15 -17.95
N VAL A 63 9.53 -28.66 -17.45
CA VAL A 63 9.96 -28.51 -16.05
C VAL A 63 10.21 -27.03 -15.72
N ALA A 64 10.89 -26.29 -16.59
CA ALA A 64 11.11 -24.86 -16.41
C ALA A 64 9.78 -24.09 -16.35
N LEU A 65 8.85 -24.38 -17.27
CA LEU A 65 7.51 -23.79 -17.27
C LEU A 65 6.74 -24.11 -15.99
N LEU A 66 6.79 -25.35 -15.51
CA LEU A 66 6.14 -25.75 -14.28
C LEU A 66 6.75 -25.02 -13.06
N PHE A 67 8.07 -24.89 -13.00
CA PHE A 67 8.76 -24.12 -11.96
C PHE A 67 8.34 -22.64 -11.95
N TYR A 68 8.39 -21.96 -13.10
CA TYR A 68 7.95 -20.57 -13.21
C TYR A 68 6.45 -20.41 -12.94
N GLY A 69 5.63 -21.40 -13.30
CA GLY A 69 4.22 -21.45 -12.99
C GLY A 69 3.95 -21.51 -11.48
N ILE A 70 4.66 -22.37 -10.76
CA ILE A 70 4.58 -22.45 -9.29
C ILE A 70 5.01 -21.11 -8.67
N ALA A 71 6.17 -20.58 -9.07
CA ALA A 71 6.69 -19.32 -8.55
C ALA A 71 5.73 -18.15 -8.81
N GLY A 72 5.20 -18.04 -10.04
CA GLY A 72 4.24 -17.02 -10.43
C GLY A 72 2.91 -17.14 -9.69
N SER A 73 2.42 -18.36 -9.48
CA SER A 73 1.18 -18.62 -8.75
C SER A 73 1.31 -18.32 -7.25
N LEU A 74 2.47 -18.66 -6.64
CA LEU A 74 2.78 -18.27 -5.27
C LEU A 74 2.85 -16.73 -5.14
N LEU A 75 3.53 -16.05 -6.05
CA LEU A 75 3.58 -14.59 -6.09
C LEU A 75 2.18 -13.98 -6.22
N ALA A 76 1.36 -14.48 -7.16
CA ALA A 76 -0.01 -14.03 -7.36
C ALA A 76 -0.85 -14.23 -6.09
N SER A 77 -0.76 -15.40 -5.46
CA SER A 77 -1.47 -15.70 -4.21
C SER A 77 -1.09 -14.74 -3.08
N TYR A 78 0.20 -14.40 -2.97
CA TYR A 78 0.70 -13.42 -2.01
C TYR A 78 0.14 -12.02 -2.31
N GLN A 79 0.14 -11.57 -3.57
CA GLN A 79 -0.42 -10.27 -3.96
C GLN A 79 -1.91 -10.19 -3.63
N TRP A 80 -2.70 -11.22 -3.97
CA TRP A 80 -4.12 -11.29 -3.63
C TRP A 80 -4.36 -11.29 -2.13
N LEU A 81 -3.57 -12.06 -1.36
CA LEU A 81 -3.64 -12.03 0.10
C LEU A 81 -3.42 -10.62 0.63
N MET A 82 -2.37 -9.93 0.17
CA MET A 82 -2.09 -8.55 0.59
C MET A 82 -3.26 -7.60 0.29
N ILE A 83 -3.91 -7.74 -0.86
CA ILE A 83 -5.10 -6.97 -1.26
C ILE A 83 -6.31 -7.28 -0.37
N ILE A 84 -6.62 -8.55 -0.16
CA ILE A 84 -7.75 -9.01 0.66
C ILE A 84 -7.59 -8.45 2.08
N LEU A 85 -6.38 -8.57 2.64
CA LEU A 85 -6.07 -8.13 3.98
C LEU A 85 -5.96 -6.59 4.12
N ASN A 86 -5.97 -5.85 3.01
CA ASN A 86 -5.80 -4.40 2.91
C ASN A 86 -4.56 -3.87 3.66
N VAL A 87 -3.44 -4.59 3.60
CA VAL A 87 -2.21 -4.23 4.32
C VAL A 87 -1.73 -2.83 3.93
N GLY A 88 -1.32 -2.05 4.93
CA GLY A 88 -0.94 -0.64 4.82
C GLY A 88 -2.11 0.33 4.76
N GLY A 89 -3.35 -0.16 4.66
CA GLY A 89 -4.55 0.67 4.56
C GLY A 89 -5.04 1.11 5.94
N GLY A 90 -5.77 2.21 6.02
CA GLY A 90 -6.29 2.68 7.29
C GLY A 90 -6.80 4.12 7.20
N TYR A 91 -6.67 4.89 8.27
CA TYR A 91 -7.11 6.29 8.30
C TYR A 91 -6.32 7.10 9.34
N ASN A 92 -6.31 8.41 9.16
CA ASN A 92 -5.91 9.40 10.14
C ASN A 92 -7.17 10.12 10.61
N GLU A 93 -7.40 10.20 11.91
CA GLU A 93 -8.50 10.93 12.50
C GLU A 93 -7.96 11.94 13.52
N PHE A 94 -8.40 13.18 13.40
CA PHE A 94 -8.07 14.28 14.28
C PHE A 94 -9.39 14.84 14.82
N ASN A 95 -9.61 14.68 16.11
CA ASN A 95 -10.90 14.99 16.72
C ASN A 95 -10.73 16.06 17.82
N LYS A 96 -11.35 17.23 17.60
CA LYS A 96 -11.36 18.35 18.55
C LYS A 96 -12.35 18.16 19.70
N GLN A 97 -13.40 17.36 19.53
CA GLN A 97 -14.36 17.05 20.61
C GLN A 97 -13.73 16.15 21.66
N THR A 98 -13.01 15.11 21.22
CA THR A 98 -12.34 14.16 22.13
C THR A 98 -10.91 14.57 22.45
N ASN A 99 -10.41 15.65 21.84
CA ASN A 99 -9.05 16.17 21.96
C ASN A 99 -7.97 15.10 21.67
N GLN A 100 -8.20 14.27 20.65
CA GLN A 100 -7.34 13.12 20.34
C GLN A 100 -7.02 13.02 18.84
N VAL A 101 -5.80 12.58 18.56
CA VAL A 101 -5.35 12.10 17.25
C VAL A 101 -5.30 10.59 17.29
N LYS A 102 -5.86 9.96 16.26
CA LYS A 102 -5.84 8.51 16.05
C LYS A 102 -5.36 8.20 14.64
N ILE A 103 -4.24 7.48 14.57
CA ILE A 103 -3.67 6.99 13.32
C ILE A 103 -3.79 5.47 13.34
N PHE A 104 -4.59 4.94 12.43
CA PHE A 104 -4.84 3.52 12.31
C PHE A 104 -4.31 2.99 10.98
N ARG A 105 -3.65 1.83 11.01
CA ARG A 105 -3.20 1.08 9.84
C ARG A 105 -3.41 -0.42 10.04
N TRP A 106 -3.77 -1.11 8.96
CA TRP A 106 -3.73 -2.56 8.86
C TRP A 106 -2.29 -3.01 8.59
N GLY A 107 -1.69 -3.72 9.53
CA GLY A 107 -0.41 -4.39 9.39
C GLY A 107 -0.52 -5.74 8.70
N PHE A 108 0.60 -6.47 8.68
CA PHE A 108 0.67 -7.84 8.20
C PHE A 108 -0.18 -8.79 9.05
N PRO A 109 -0.61 -9.94 8.52
CA PRO A 109 -1.30 -10.97 9.29
C PRO A 109 -0.46 -11.39 10.51
N GLY A 110 -1.09 -11.49 11.68
CA GLY A 110 -0.44 -11.84 12.93
C GLY A 110 -1.04 -11.12 14.13
N LYS A 111 -0.35 -11.22 15.28
CA LYS A 111 -0.80 -10.65 16.57
C LYS A 111 -0.95 -9.12 16.52
N ASN A 112 -0.09 -8.43 15.75
CA ASN A 112 -0.07 -6.97 15.65
C ASN A 112 -0.67 -6.47 14.32
N ARG A 113 -1.74 -7.11 13.86
CA ARG A 113 -2.40 -6.74 12.60
C ARG A 113 -3.04 -5.35 12.65
N ARG A 114 -3.49 -4.90 13.82
CA ARG A 114 -4.01 -3.54 14.00
C ARG A 114 -2.88 -2.69 14.57
N VAL A 115 -2.35 -1.78 13.76
CA VAL A 115 -1.34 -0.82 14.17
C VAL A 115 -2.07 0.48 14.44
N GLU A 116 -2.16 0.84 15.71
CA GLU A 116 -2.86 2.04 16.16
C GLU A 116 -1.90 2.92 16.96
N PHE A 117 -1.90 4.20 16.63
CA PHE A 117 -1.22 5.24 17.39
C PHE A 117 -2.27 6.26 17.82
N THR A 118 -2.29 6.57 19.12
CA THR A 118 -3.19 7.57 19.69
C THR A 118 -2.39 8.54 20.56
N CYS A 119 -2.68 9.82 20.45
CA CYS A 119 -2.16 10.86 21.34
C CYS A 119 -3.17 11.99 21.54
N PRO A 120 -3.07 12.76 22.63
CA PRO A 120 -3.79 14.03 22.77
C PRO A 120 -3.45 14.98 21.61
N LEU A 121 -4.41 15.81 21.21
CA LEU A 121 -4.18 16.85 20.18
C LEU A 121 -3.15 17.89 20.67
N GLU A 122 -3.15 18.17 21.99
CA GLU A 122 -2.22 19.09 22.66
C GLU A 122 -0.75 18.65 22.59
N ASP A 123 -0.49 17.35 22.42
CA ASP A 123 0.87 16.83 22.28
C ASP A 123 1.42 17.01 20.86
N VAL A 124 0.59 17.39 19.90
CA VAL A 124 1.02 17.69 18.53
C VAL A 124 1.71 19.04 18.50
N GLN A 125 2.96 19.06 18.05
CA GLN A 125 3.79 20.27 17.99
C GLN A 125 3.75 20.93 16.62
N ALA A 126 3.76 20.13 15.56
CA ALA A 126 3.78 20.61 14.18
C ALA A 126 3.34 19.52 13.21
N VAL A 127 2.89 19.94 12.03
CA VAL A 127 2.87 19.09 10.84
C VAL A 127 4.18 19.30 10.11
N LYS A 128 4.92 18.23 9.83
CA LYS A 128 6.22 18.31 9.16
C LYS A 128 6.12 17.79 7.73
N ALA A 129 6.40 18.63 6.76
CA ALA A 129 6.62 18.25 5.38
C ALA A 129 8.08 17.81 5.19
N GLU A 130 8.28 16.65 4.56
CA GLU A 130 9.59 16.18 4.11
C GLU A 130 9.59 16.18 2.59
N ILE A 131 10.40 17.07 2.00
CA ILE A 131 10.58 17.19 0.56
C ILE A 131 12.04 16.81 0.25
N GLN A 132 12.21 15.71 -0.47
CA GLN A 132 13.48 15.30 -1.03
C GLN A 132 13.33 15.25 -2.55
N GLU A 133 14.08 16.07 -3.27
CA GLU A 133 14.10 16.07 -4.74
C GLU A 133 15.32 15.30 -5.28
N GLY A 134 15.20 14.78 -6.51
CA GLY A 134 16.26 14.02 -7.18
C GLY A 134 15.74 12.72 -7.80
N LEU A 135 16.61 11.73 -7.97
CA LEU A 135 16.25 10.41 -8.54
C LEU A 135 15.28 9.62 -7.65
N ASN A 136 15.29 9.87 -6.35
CA ASN A 136 14.40 9.25 -5.37
C ASN A 136 13.57 10.32 -4.66
N THR A 137 12.65 10.92 -5.41
CA THR A 137 11.75 11.96 -4.88
C THR A 137 10.93 11.41 -3.72
N LYS A 138 10.99 12.07 -2.56
CA LYS A 138 10.11 11.78 -1.42
C LYS A 138 9.36 13.03 -1.05
N ARG A 139 8.04 12.92 -0.96
CA ARG A 139 7.13 13.97 -0.51
C ARG A 139 6.20 13.33 0.50
N LYS A 140 6.43 13.61 1.79
CA LYS A 140 5.72 12.97 2.90
C LYS A 140 5.35 13.97 3.98
N LEU A 141 4.22 13.74 4.63
CA LEU A 141 3.83 14.46 5.84
C LEU A 141 4.04 13.57 7.05
N TYR A 142 4.53 14.18 8.12
CA TYR A 142 4.66 13.58 9.44
C TYR A 142 3.97 14.44 10.48
N LEU A 143 3.51 13.78 11.54
CA LEU A 143 3.04 14.40 12.75
C LEU A 143 4.19 14.45 13.75
N LYS A 144 4.61 15.64 14.14
CA LYS A 144 5.60 15.85 15.20
C LYS A 144 4.89 15.89 16.53
N VAL A 145 5.18 14.91 17.39
CA VAL A 145 4.53 14.74 18.69
C VAL A 145 5.56 14.89 19.80
N LYS A 146 5.18 15.56 20.89
CA LYS A 146 6.04 15.80 22.05
C LYS A 146 6.68 14.49 22.55
N GLN A 147 8.00 14.47 22.67
CA GLN A 147 8.80 13.35 23.17
C GLN A 147 8.59 12.01 22.44
N LYS A 148 8.08 12.04 21.21
CA LYS A 148 7.90 10.84 20.37
C LYS A 148 8.60 11.02 19.04
N ARG A 149 8.77 9.90 18.31
CA ARG A 149 9.25 9.93 16.92
C ARG A 149 8.15 10.49 16.01
N ASP A 150 8.58 11.16 14.94
CA ASP A 150 7.71 11.65 13.87
C ASP A 150 6.82 10.52 13.32
N VAL A 151 5.51 10.70 13.37
CA VAL A 151 4.55 9.68 12.92
C VAL A 151 4.15 9.96 11.46
N PRO A 152 4.40 9.05 10.51
CA PRO A 152 4.07 9.28 9.12
C PRO A 152 2.55 9.34 8.91
N LEU A 153 2.08 10.43 8.30
CA LEU A 153 0.67 10.64 7.96
C LEU A 153 0.35 10.14 6.55
N THR A 154 1.29 10.32 5.63
CA THR A 154 1.10 9.97 4.21
C THR A 154 1.34 8.48 3.94
N ARG A 155 0.77 8.03 2.82
CA ARG A 155 0.89 6.66 2.31
C ARG A 155 2.31 6.34 1.83
N ILE A 156 2.66 5.06 1.87
CA ILE A 156 3.84 4.51 1.17
C ILE A 156 3.48 4.33 -0.30
N GLY A 157 4.28 4.86 -1.23
CA GLY A 157 4.05 4.70 -2.67
C GLY A 157 4.56 5.87 -3.51
N GLN A 158 3.87 6.14 -4.62
CA GLN A 158 4.17 7.29 -5.48
C GLN A 158 4.10 8.59 -4.66
N PRO A 159 5.10 9.48 -4.79
CA PRO A 159 5.08 10.77 -4.12
C PRO A 159 3.86 11.57 -4.60
N MET A 160 3.14 12.19 -3.68
CA MET A 160 2.11 13.16 -4.03
C MET A 160 2.75 14.38 -4.72
N SER A 161 1.95 15.15 -5.45
CA SER A 161 2.44 16.41 -6.01
C SER A 161 2.83 17.39 -4.90
N LEU A 162 3.70 18.35 -5.22
CA LEU A 162 4.11 19.37 -4.24
C LEU A 162 2.90 20.17 -3.75
N SER A 163 2.03 20.57 -4.67
CA SER A 163 0.81 21.33 -4.36
C SER A 163 -0.16 20.52 -3.48
N GLU A 164 -0.32 19.22 -3.72
CA GLU A 164 -1.13 18.38 -2.81
C GLU A 164 -0.50 18.28 -1.42
N LEU A 165 0.83 18.16 -1.33
CA LEU A 165 1.55 18.08 -0.05
C LEU A 165 1.36 19.36 0.76
N GLU A 166 1.51 20.51 0.10
CA GLU A 166 1.32 21.84 0.70
C GLU A 166 -0.12 22.05 1.15
N ASN A 167 -1.09 21.71 0.28
CA ASN A 167 -2.51 21.86 0.59
C ASN A 167 -2.94 20.96 1.75
N GLU A 168 -2.60 19.67 1.71
CA GLU A 168 -2.92 18.73 2.80
C GLU A 168 -2.20 19.12 4.10
N GLY A 169 -0.93 19.52 4.01
CA GLY A 169 -0.13 19.95 5.15
C GLY A 169 -0.70 21.22 5.81
N ALA A 170 -1.04 22.23 5.01
CA ALA A 170 -1.62 23.48 5.48
C ALA A 170 -3.02 23.28 6.05
N GLU A 171 -3.85 22.43 5.44
CA GLU A 171 -5.18 22.09 5.96
C GLU A 171 -5.08 21.40 7.32
N LEU A 172 -4.18 20.41 7.47
CA LEU A 172 -3.93 19.73 8.75
C LEU A 172 -3.40 20.67 9.83
N ALA A 173 -2.42 21.51 9.49
CA ALA A 173 -1.83 22.49 10.39
C ALA A 173 -2.88 23.50 10.87
N SER A 174 -3.66 24.04 9.94
CA SER A 174 -4.78 24.96 10.22
C SER A 174 -5.87 24.32 11.07
N PHE A 175 -6.22 23.06 10.77
CA PHE A 175 -7.18 22.31 11.58
C PHE A 175 -6.70 22.15 13.01
N MET A 176 -5.45 21.73 13.23
CA MET A 176 -4.94 21.48 14.59
C MET A 176 -4.50 22.74 15.32
N GLY A 177 -4.33 23.87 14.63
CA GLY A 177 -3.80 25.11 15.21
C GLY A 177 -2.30 25.03 15.52
N VAL A 178 -1.55 24.25 14.75
CA VAL A 178 -0.10 24.03 14.90
C VAL A 178 0.65 24.50 13.66
N PRO A 179 1.94 24.85 13.74
CA PRO A 179 2.72 25.24 12.57
C PRO A 179 2.94 24.08 11.58
N LEU A 180 3.13 24.45 10.31
CA LEU A 180 3.68 23.59 9.26
C LEU A 180 5.20 23.82 9.18
N GLU A 181 6.00 22.78 9.40
CA GLU A 181 7.47 22.80 9.32
C GLU A 181 7.95 22.06 8.05
N GLY A 182 9.13 22.42 7.53
CA GLY A 182 9.81 21.65 6.47
C GLY A 182 9.46 22.05 5.03
N LEU A 183 8.99 23.28 4.84
CA LEU A 183 9.03 23.99 3.56
C LEU A 183 10.36 24.74 3.41
#